data_AF-A0A6V8F2J1-F1
#
_entry.id   AF-A0A6V8F2J1-F1
#
_cell.length_a   1.000
_cell.length_b   1.000
_cell.length_c   1.000
_cell.angle_alpha   90.00
_cell.angle_beta   90.00
_cell.angle_gamma   90.00
#
_symmetry.space_group_name_H-M   'P 1'
#
loop_
_entity.id
_entity.type
_entity.pdbx_description
1 polymer ?
#
loop_
_entity_poly.entity_id
_entity_poly.type
_entity_poly.pdbx_seq_one_letter_code
_entity_poly.pdbx_strand_id
1 'polypeptide(L)'
;MNTKKILGIFICMLVMTTIPVAAGATINKEPQTSDIGFTTLQGVIFGLKNINGGDLIEFRCLFVHYIATGMAQRTTGFRYGGQMMVIPGSFRGALMPHVIMGWCPGQLEI
;
A
#
# COMPACT_ATOMS: atom_id res chain seq x y z
N MET A 1 -29.53 7.55 -39.21
CA MET A 1 -29.27 7.57 -37.75
C MET A 1 -28.49 8.85 -37.44
N ASN A 2 -29.08 9.80 -36.69
CA ASN A 2 -28.53 11.16 -36.54
C ASN A 2 -27.22 11.14 -35.76
N THR A 3 -26.14 11.67 -36.36
CA THR A 3 -24.78 11.76 -35.82
C THR A 3 -24.73 12.36 -34.40
N LYS A 4 -25.66 13.28 -34.09
CA LYS A 4 -25.83 13.89 -32.76
C LYS A 4 -26.21 12.89 -31.66
N LYS A 5 -26.96 11.83 -31.98
CA LYS A 5 -27.36 10.79 -31.01
C LYS A 5 -26.21 9.82 -30.71
N ILE A 6 -25.41 9.49 -31.72
CA ILE A 6 -24.24 8.59 -31.56
C ILE A 6 -23.18 9.26 -30.68
N LEU A 7 -22.93 10.56 -30.88
CA LEU A 7 -21.98 11.33 -30.08
C LEU A 7 -22.41 11.38 -28.60
N GLY A 8 -23.71 11.55 -28.32
CA GLY A 8 -24.23 11.54 -26.96
C GLY A 8 -24.04 10.20 -26.24
N ILE A 9 -24.25 9.08 -26.95
CA ILE A 9 -24.02 7.73 -26.40
C ILE A 9 -22.53 7.51 -26.09
N PHE A 10 -21.65 7.96 -26.99
CA PHE A 10 -20.20 7.86 -26.78
C PHE A 10 -19.72 8.67 -25.57
N ILE A 11 -20.21 9.90 -25.39
CA ILE A 11 -19.87 10.72 -24.22
C ILE A 11 -20.38 10.07 -22.93
N CYS A 12 -21.59 9.53 -22.93
CA CYS A 12 -22.16 8.87 -21.75
C CYS A 12 -21.38 7.60 -21.36
N MET A 13 -20.98 6.78 -22.34
CA MET A 13 -20.12 5.62 -22.10
C MET A 13 -18.73 6.03 -21.58
N LEU A 14 -18.14 7.09 -22.13
CA LEU A 14 -16.82 7.57 -21.70
C LEU A 14 -16.85 8.02 -20.23
N VAL A 15 -17.88 8.78 -19.83
CA VAL A 15 -18.05 9.21 -18.43
C VAL A 15 -18.25 8.00 -17.50
N MET A 16 -19.07 7.02 -17.89
CA MET A 16 -19.22 5.79 -17.09
C MET A 16 -17.92 4.98 -16.94
N THR A 17 -17.04 4.99 -17.95
CA THR A 17 -15.73 4.32 -17.85
C THR A 17 -14.69 5.07 -17.01
N THR A 18 -14.88 6.36 -16.75
CA THR A 18 -13.97 7.15 -15.90
C THR A 18 -14.25 7.04 -14.41
N ILE A 19 -15.47 6.65 -14.01
CA ILE A 19 -15.86 6.51 -12.60
C ILE A 19 -15.07 5.38 -11.89
N PRO A 20 -14.85 4.18 -12.47
CA PRO A 20 -14.06 3.13 -11.83
C PRO A 20 -12.58 3.50 -11.67
N VAL A 21 -12.06 4.38 -12.52
CA VAL A 21 -10.65 4.80 -12.51
C VAL A 21 -10.39 5.80 -11.39
N ALA A 22 -11.36 6.65 -11.04
CA ALA A 22 -11.27 7.54 -9.89
C ALA A 22 -11.39 6.80 -8.54
N ALA A 23 -12.12 5.68 -8.49
CA ALA A 23 -12.16 4.81 -7.30
C ALA A 23 -10.86 3.99 -7.11
N GLY A 24 -10.08 3.81 -8.17
CA GLY A 24 -8.73 3.22 -8.14
C GLY A 24 -7.60 4.22 -7.87
N ALA A 25 -7.90 5.53 -7.86
CA ALA A 25 -6.94 6.58 -7.53
C ALA A 25 -6.74 6.62 -6.01
N THR A 26 -5.87 5.72 -5.54
CA THR A 26 -4.89 5.96 -4.47
C THR A 26 -5.41 6.83 -3.32
N ILE A 27 -6.35 6.30 -2.54
CA ILE A 27 -6.35 6.66 -1.12
C ILE A 27 -5.08 6.00 -0.60
N ASN A 28 -3.98 6.76 -0.54
CA ASN A 28 -2.92 6.49 0.42
C ASN A 28 -3.60 6.64 1.79
N LYS A 29 -4.34 5.60 2.20
CA LYS A 29 -4.72 5.45 3.59
C LYS A 29 -3.38 5.48 4.30
N GLU A 30 -3.14 6.52 5.08
CA GLU A 30 -2.17 6.44 6.16
C GLU A 30 -2.35 5.06 6.79
N PRO A 31 -1.27 4.28 6.97
CA PRO A 31 -1.39 2.96 7.55
C PRO A 31 -2.23 3.12 8.82
N GLN A 32 -3.37 2.44 8.88
CA GLN A 32 -4.19 2.39 10.08
C GLN A 32 -3.42 1.55 11.11
N THR A 33 -2.37 2.13 11.67
CA THR A 33 -1.65 1.56 12.78
C THR A 33 -2.49 1.79 14.02
N SER A 34 -3.04 0.70 14.56
CA SER A 34 -3.34 0.70 15.99
C SER A 34 -2.02 0.89 16.74
N ASP A 35 -1.97 1.82 17.70
CA ASP A 35 -0.79 2.11 18.54
C ASP A 35 -0.31 0.88 19.33
N ILE A 36 -1.14 -0.17 19.43
CA ILE A 36 -0.88 -1.35 20.23
C ILE A 36 -0.64 -2.57 19.33
N GLY A 37 0.65 -2.91 19.16
CA GLY A 37 1.08 -4.09 18.42
C GLY A 37 2.46 -3.96 17.81
N PHE A 38 2.86 -4.97 17.06
CA PHE A 38 4.05 -4.95 16.21
C PHE A 38 3.79 -5.69 14.91
N THR A 39 4.48 -5.27 13.85
CA THR A 39 4.46 -5.95 12.56
C THR A 39 5.85 -6.38 12.17
N THR A 40 6.04 -7.69 11.97
CA THR A 40 7.27 -8.24 11.39
C THR A 40 7.16 -8.29 9.87
N LEU A 41 8.23 -7.94 9.16
CA LEU A 41 8.32 -7.88 7.71
C LEU A 41 9.52 -8.69 7.25
N GLN A 42 9.35 -9.52 6.22
CA GLN A 42 10.45 -10.25 5.58
C GLN A 42 10.20 -10.35 4.07
N GLY A 43 11.18 -9.96 3.25
CA GLY A 43 11.08 -10.13 1.81
C GLY A 43 11.98 -9.24 0.97
N VAL A 44 11.57 -9.05 -0.28
CA VAL A 44 12.29 -8.34 -1.33
C VAL A 44 11.56 -7.04 -1.71
N ILE A 45 12.27 -5.93 -1.63
CA ILE A 45 11.73 -4.57 -1.83
C ILE A 45 12.49 -3.76 -2.88
N PHE A 46 11.84 -2.76 -3.47
CA PHE A 46 12.45 -1.85 -4.45
C PHE A 46 12.02 -0.41 -4.19
N GLY A 47 12.81 0.56 -4.66
CA GLY A 47 12.44 1.97 -4.58
C GLY A 47 12.29 2.48 -3.15
N LEU A 48 13.18 2.05 -2.25
CA LEU A 48 13.22 2.49 -0.86
C LEU A 48 13.42 4.00 -0.76
N LYS A 49 12.52 4.69 -0.04
CA LYS A 49 12.57 6.13 0.18
C LYS A 49 12.08 6.49 1.58
N ASN A 50 12.77 7.43 2.21
CA ASN A 50 12.25 8.09 3.40
C ASN A 50 11.29 9.21 2.96
N ILE A 51 10.14 9.28 3.62
CA ILE A 51 9.12 10.31 3.41
C ILE A 51 8.81 10.96 4.77
N ASN A 52 8.10 12.10 4.77
CA ASN A 52 7.77 12.85 5.99
C ASN A 52 8.98 13.10 6.92
N GLY A 53 10.10 13.56 6.35
CA GLY A 53 11.31 13.85 7.14
C GLY A 53 12.02 12.64 7.76
N GLY A 54 11.61 11.41 7.41
CA GLY A 54 12.15 10.17 7.96
C GLY A 54 11.22 9.46 8.94
N ASP A 55 10.06 10.05 9.25
CA ASP A 55 9.06 9.43 10.12
C ASP A 55 8.39 8.21 9.49
N LEU A 56 8.39 8.14 8.15
CA LEU A 56 7.82 7.05 7.38
C LEU A 56 8.79 6.61 6.29
N ILE A 57 8.73 5.32 5.97
CA ILE A 57 9.54 4.67 4.95
C ILE A 57 8.60 4.06 3.93
N GLU A 58 8.78 4.45 2.68
CA GLU A 58 8.01 3.98 1.52
C GLU A 58 8.87 3.04 0.66
N PHE A 59 8.29 1.93 0.20
CA PHE A 59 8.91 1.03 -0.76
C PHE A 59 7.86 0.24 -1.57
N ARG A 60 8.32 -0.35 -2.68
CA ARG A 60 7.56 -1.31 -3.49
C ARG A 60 7.89 -2.74 -3.07
N CYS A 61 6.87 -3.54 -2.80
CA CYS A 61 6.98 -4.95 -2.45
C CYS A 61 7.02 -5.81 -3.71
N LEU A 62 8.17 -6.42 -4.03
CA LEU A 62 8.19 -7.48 -5.04
C LEU A 62 7.57 -8.75 -4.44
N PHE A 63 8.00 -9.09 -3.23
CA PHE A 63 7.45 -10.15 -2.41
C PHE A 63 7.80 -9.89 -0.95
N VAL A 64 6.83 -9.48 -0.13
CA VAL A 64 7.00 -9.20 1.30
C VAL A 64 5.96 -9.97 2.08
N HIS A 65 6.41 -10.88 2.93
CA HIS A 65 5.60 -11.51 3.96
C HIS A 65 5.52 -10.58 5.17
N TYR A 66 4.32 -10.43 5.73
CA TYR A 66 4.10 -9.65 6.94
C TYR A 66 3.26 -10.43 7.94
N ILE A 67 3.56 -10.20 9.21
CA ILE A 67 2.78 -10.69 10.34
C ILE A 67 2.53 -9.49 11.25
N ALA A 68 1.28 -9.02 11.26
CA ALA A 68 0.83 -7.94 12.12
C ALA A 68 0.16 -8.55 13.36
N THR A 69 0.68 -8.23 14.54
CA THR A 69 0.17 -8.72 15.83
C THR A 69 -0.35 -7.53 16.63
N GLY A 70 -1.68 -7.45 16.78
CA GLY A 70 -2.34 -6.51 17.68
C GLY A 70 -2.78 -7.15 18.99
N MET A 71 -3.56 -6.42 19.80
CA MET A 71 -4.03 -6.89 21.12
C MET A 71 -4.85 -8.18 21.10
N ALA A 72 -5.70 -8.37 20.07
CA ALA A 72 -6.63 -9.49 20.00
C ALA A 72 -6.57 -10.24 18.67
N GLN A 73 -5.85 -9.70 17.68
CA GLN A 73 -5.84 -10.23 16.33
C GLN A 73 -4.42 -10.32 15.81
N ARG A 74 -4.14 -11.44 15.13
CA ARG A 74 -2.90 -11.66 14.39
C ARG A 74 -3.27 -11.84 12.92
N THR A 75 -2.79 -10.93 12.08
CA THR A 75 -2.96 -10.98 10.63
C THR A 75 -1.65 -11.41 10.00
N THR A 76 -1.69 -12.41 9.14
CA THR A 76 -0.56 -12.83 8.29
C THR A 76 -0.94 -12.64 6.84
N GLY A 77 -0.04 -12.11 6.04
CA GLY A 77 -0.30 -11.87 4.64
C GLY A 77 0.95 -11.65 3.81
N PHE A 78 0.75 -11.46 2.51
CA PHE A 78 1.81 -11.20 1.56
C PHE A 78 1.44 -9.99 0.69
N ARG A 79 2.39 -9.08 0.49
CA ARG A 79 2.35 -8.08 -0.58
C ARG A 79 3.30 -8.47 -1.69
N TYR A 80 2.83 -8.40 -2.93
CA TYR A 80 3.62 -8.81 -4.09
C TYR A 80 3.27 -7.98 -5.33
N GLY A 81 4.07 -8.11 -6.38
CA GLY A 81 3.77 -7.50 -7.68
C GLY A 81 4.04 -6.00 -7.76
N GLY A 82 4.92 -5.47 -6.91
CA GLY A 82 5.31 -4.05 -6.91
C GLY A 82 4.32 -3.12 -6.20
N GLN A 83 3.41 -3.69 -5.39
CA GLN A 83 2.51 -2.94 -4.53
C GLN A 83 3.29 -2.02 -3.58
N MET A 84 2.78 -0.81 -3.37
CA MET A 84 3.36 0.13 -2.43
C MET A 84 3.07 -0.30 -0.99
N MET A 85 4.04 -0.08 -0.11
CA MET A 85 3.90 -0.24 1.33
C MET A 85 4.61 0.92 2.02
N VAL A 86 3.98 1.41 3.09
CA VAL A 86 4.50 2.48 3.92
C VAL A 86 4.57 1.95 5.35
N ILE A 87 5.73 2.09 5.98
CA ILE A 87 5.99 1.63 7.34
C ILE A 87 6.55 2.78 8.19
N PRO A 88 6.46 2.69 9.53
CA PRO A 88 7.10 3.65 10.42
C PRO A 88 8.62 3.69 10.26
N GLY A 89 9.21 4.89 10.34
CA GLY A 89 10.65 5.14 10.37
C GLY A 89 11.36 4.51 11.58
N SER A 90 10.61 4.16 12.61
CA SER A 90 11.07 3.39 13.77
C SER A 90 11.27 1.89 13.49
N PHE A 91 11.29 1.47 12.21
CA PHE A 91 11.61 0.10 11.82
C PHE A 91 12.97 -0.35 12.39
N ARG A 92 13.02 -1.59 12.87
CA ARG A 92 14.20 -2.23 13.45
C ARG A 92 14.51 -3.51 12.69
N GLY A 93 15.68 -3.57 12.04
CA GLY A 93 16.15 -4.74 11.32
C GLY A 93 16.99 -4.40 10.10
N ALA A 94 17.11 -5.36 9.19
CA ALA A 94 17.75 -5.17 7.90
C ALA A 94 16.78 -4.45 6.94
N LEU A 95 17.16 -3.26 6.52
CA LEU A 95 16.47 -2.48 5.50
C LEU A 95 17.50 -1.99 4.49
N MET A 96 17.61 -2.70 3.38
CA MET A 96 18.60 -2.47 2.33
C MET A 96 17.92 -2.54 0.96
N PRO A 97 18.55 -2.02 -0.12
CA PRO A 97 18.06 -2.28 -1.46
C PRO A 97 17.83 -3.79 -1.67
N HIS A 98 16.64 -4.16 -2.14
CA HIS A 98 16.23 -5.55 -2.39
C HIS A 98 15.96 -6.43 -1.16
N VAL A 99 16.16 -5.96 0.07
CA VAL A 99 15.95 -6.79 1.26
C VAL A 99 15.28 -6.00 2.38
N ILE A 100 14.21 -6.56 2.93
CA ILE A 100 13.64 -6.15 4.21
C ILE A 100 13.53 -7.36 5.12
N MET A 101 14.00 -7.24 6.35
CA MET A 101 13.81 -8.23 7.40
C MET A 101 13.87 -7.56 8.77
N GLY A 102 12.78 -7.58 9.51
CA GLY A 102 12.72 -6.93 10.81
C GLY A 102 11.31 -6.69 11.29
N TRP A 103 11.14 -5.70 12.15
CA TRP A 103 9.84 -5.35 12.71
C TRP A 103 9.68 -3.85 12.89
N CYS A 104 8.44 -3.41 12.96
CA CYS A 104 8.07 -2.04 13.30
C CYS A 104 6.93 -2.05 14.34
N PRO A 105 6.84 -1.01 15.18
CA PRO A 105 5.71 -0.85 16.08
C PRO A 105 4.42 -0.58 15.29
N GLY A 106 3.29 -1.01 15.84
CA GLY A 106 1.97 -0.88 15.25
C GLY A 106 1.53 -2.11 14.46
N GLN A 107 0.22 -2.32 14.43
CA GLN A 107 -0.43 -3.32 13.59
C GLN A 107 -0.65 -2.72 12.21
N LEU A 108 0.18 -3.05 11.23
CA LEU A 108 -0.03 -2.65 9.85
C LEU A 108 -1.19 -3.45 9.25
N GLU A 109 -1.99 -2.80 8.40
CA GLU A 109 -3.06 -3.44 7.60
C GLU A 109 -4.25 -3.98 8.41
N ILE A 110 -4.93 -3.09 9.12
CA ILE A 110 -6.29 -3.29 9.63
C ILE A 110 -7.32 -3.01 8.53
#